data_AF-A0AAD6VP66-F1
#
_entry.id   AF-A0AAD6VP66-F1
#
_cell.length_a   1.000
_cell.length_b   1.000
_cell.length_c   1.000
_cell.angle_alpha   90.00
_cell.angle_beta   90.00
_cell.angle_gamma   90.00
#
_symmetry.space_group_name_H-M   'P 1'
#
loop_
_entity.id
_entity.type
_entity.pdbx_description
1 polymer ?
#
loop_
_entity_poly.entity_id
_entity_poly.type
_entity_poly.pdbx_seq_one_letter_code
_entity_poly.pdbx_strand_id
1 'polypeptide(L)'
;MYSSMGGPNLEVFKFAVYLFVPLFSLVYFGDPAWYHTHVVPYRDKLLPPLEKTVRELPFEQHRVREELERMKNERLEKARERKDTS
;
A
#
# COMPACT_ATOMS: atom_id res chain seq x y z
N MET A 1 -1.55 18.37 -48.21
CA MET A 1 -2.86 17.68 -48.34
C MET A 1 -2.86 16.54 -47.31
N TYR A 2 -3.23 16.83 -46.07
CA TYR A 2 -3.35 15.81 -45.01
C TYR A 2 -4.79 15.29 -45.09
N SER A 3 -4.99 14.18 -45.79
CA SER A 3 -6.29 13.49 -45.81
C SER A 3 -6.56 12.95 -44.41
N SER A 4 -7.65 13.44 -43.79
CA SER A 4 -8.18 12.94 -42.52
C SER A 4 -8.31 11.42 -42.55
N MET A 5 -7.40 10.76 -41.86
CA MET A 5 -7.36 9.31 -41.70
C MET A 5 -8.34 8.87 -40.59
N GLY A 6 -9.58 9.34 -40.62
CA GLY A 6 -10.52 9.18 -39.51
C GLY A 6 -11.96 9.42 -39.90
N GLY A 7 -12.53 8.53 -40.74
CA GLY A 7 -13.98 8.50 -40.93
C GLY A 7 -14.73 7.95 -39.69
N PRO A 8 -16.07 7.95 -39.70
CA PRO A 8 -16.91 7.55 -38.56
C PRO A 8 -16.56 6.20 -37.93
N ASN A 9 -16.07 5.24 -38.72
CA ASN A 9 -15.64 3.92 -38.23
C ASN A 9 -14.48 4.01 -37.24
N LEU A 10 -13.56 4.97 -37.40
CA LEU A 10 -12.44 5.15 -36.48
C LEU A 10 -12.91 5.72 -35.14
N GLU A 11 -13.92 6.58 -35.15
CA GLU A 11 -14.51 7.14 -33.94
C GLU A 11 -15.22 6.05 -33.13
N VAL A 12 -15.98 5.18 -33.81
CA VAL A 12 -16.64 4.02 -33.18
C VAL A 12 -15.61 3.05 -32.59
N PHE A 13 -14.50 2.78 -33.29
CA PHE A 13 -13.44 1.93 -32.77
C PHE A 13 -12.80 2.52 -31.50
N LYS A 14 -12.42 3.81 -31.52
CA LYS A 14 -11.85 4.49 -30.34
C LYS A 14 -12.83 4.46 -29.17
N PHE A 15 -14.10 4.72 -29.42
CA PHE A 15 -15.14 4.67 -28.41
C PHE A 15 -15.27 3.28 -27.79
N ALA A 16 -15.29 2.22 -28.62
CA ALA A 16 -15.34 0.85 -28.14
C ALA A 16 -14.11 0.51 -27.27
N VAL A 17 -12.90 0.92 -27.67
CA VAL A 17 -11.69 0.74 -26.86
C VAL A 17 -11.79 1.48 -25.54
N TYR A 18 -12.22 2.74 -25.55
CA TYR A 18 -12.36 3.54 -24.33
C TYR A 18 -13.38 3.00 -23.35
N LEU A 19 -14.43 2.32 -23.81
CA LEU A 19 -15.35 1.62 -22.93
C LEU A 19 -14.81 0.26 -22.49
N PHE A 20 -14.30 -0.53 -23.43
CA PHE A 20 -13.95 -1.91 -23.17
C PHE A 20 -12.73 -2.04 -22.26
N VAL A 21 -11.71 -1.19 -22.43
CA VAL A 21 -10.49 -1.24 -21.60
C VAL A 21 -10.78 -1.07 -20.11
N PRO A 22 -11.48 -0.01 -19.64
CA PRO A 22 -11.79 0.13 -18.22
C PRO A 22 -12.79 -0.93 -17.74
N LEU A 23 -13.80 -1.30 -18.54
CA LEU A 23 -14.78 -2.33 -18.15
C LEU A 23 -14.13 -3.71 -17.98
N PHE A 24 -13.29 -4.11 -18.94
CA PHE A 24 -12.53 -5.34 -18.85
C PHE A 24 -11.61 -5.34 -17.64
N SER A 25 -10.91 -4.22 -17.40
CA SER A 25 -10.04 -4.08 -16.24
C SER A 25 -10.82 -4.23 -14.93
N LEU A 26 -12.01 -3.62 -14.83
CA LEU A 26 -12.90 -3.76 -13.67
C LEU A 26 -13.34 -5.21 -13.44
N VAL A 27 -13.73 -5.93 -14.50
CA VAL A 27 -14.15 -7.34 -14.37
C VAL A 27 -12.97 -8.25 -14.03
N TYR A 28 -11.83 -8.06 -14.68
CA TYR A 28 -10.65 -8.90 -14.50
C TYR A 28 -9.99 -8.69 -13.13
N PHE A 29 -9.76 -7.43 -12.73
CA PHE A 29 -9.11 -7.09 -11.46
C PHE A 29 -10.09 -7.00 -10.28
N GLY A 30 -11.39 -6.90 -10.55
CA GLY A 30 -12.43 -6.91 -9.52
C GLY A 30 -12.80 -8.30 -9.00
N ASP A 31 -12.28 -9.35 -9.64
CA ASP A 31 -12.48 -10.72 -9.17
C ASP A 31 -11.82 -10.95 -7.80
N PRO A 32 -12.58 -11.40 -6.78
CA PRO A 32 -12.04 -11.61 -5.44
C PRO A 32 -10.92 -12.65 -5.41
N ALA A 33 -11.00 -13.70 -6.24
CA ALA A 33 -9.97 -14.74 -6.29
C ALA A 33 -8.67 -14.21 -6.91
N TRP A 34 -8.75 -13.34 -7.93
CA TRP A 34 -7.59 -12.64 -8.48
C TRP A 34 -6.88 -11.82 -7.40
N TYR A 35 -7.63 -11.04 -6.60
CA TYR A 35 -7.08 -10.25 -5.50
C TYR A 35 -6.38 -11.13 -4.45
N HIS A 36 -7.03 -12.21 -4.01
CA HIS A 36 -6.46 -13.13 -3.02
C HIS A 36 -5.20 -13.85 -3.53
N THR A 37 -5.13 -14.15 -4.82
CA THR A 37 -4.00 -14.90 -5.39
C THR A 37 -2.81 -13.99 -5.73
N HIS A 38 -3.07 -12.77 -6.18
CA HIS A 38 -2.01 -11.89 -6.70
C HIS A 38 -1.62 -10.77 -5.74
N VAL A 39 -2.58 -10.19 -5.02
CA VAL A 39 -2.34 -9.01 -4.17
C VAL A 39 -1.96 -9.41 -2.74
N VAL A 40 -2.70 -10.34 -2.13
CA VAL A 40 -2.47 -10.74 -0.73
C VAL A 40 -1.06 -11.28 -0.49
N PRO A 41 -0.49 -12.18 -1.33
CA PRO A 41 0.86 -12.68 -1.08
C PRO A 41 1.95 -11.60 -1.21
N TYR A 42 1.65 -10.52 -1.95
CA TYR A 42 2.56 -9.39 -2.11
C TYR A 42 2.50 -8.44 -0.93
N ARG A 43 1.33 -8.31 -0.28
CA ARG A 43 1.16 -7.55 0.96
C ARG A 43 2.13 -8.03 2.05
N ASP A 44 2.28 -9.34 2.19
CA ASP A 44 3.16 -9.95 3.22
C ASP A 44 4.65 -9.72 2.94
N LYS A 45 5.02 -9.38 1.71
CA LYS A 45 6.40 -9.03 1.33
C LYS A 45 6.70 -7.55 1.52
N LEU A 46 5.70 -6.68 1.33
CA LEU A 46 5.85 -5.23 1.40
C LEU A 46 5.67 -4.70 2.82
N LEU A 47 4.80 -5.32 3.62
CA LEU A 47 4.55 -4.91 4.98
C LEU A 47 5.38 -5.74 5.96
N PRO A 48 5.86 -5.15 7.07
CA PRO A 48 6.42 -5.93 8.15
C PRO A 48 5.37 -6.96 8.64
N PRO A 49 5.81 -8.14 9.10
CA PRO A 49 4.91 -9.17 9.62
C PRO A 49 3.92 -8.56 10.61
N LEU A 50 2.64 -8.94 10.51
CA LEU A 50 1.58 -8.42 11.38
C LEU A 50 1.88 -8.61 12.87
N GLU A 51 2.70 -9.60 13.21
CA GLU A 51 3.21 -9.89 14.56
C GLU A 51 4.15 -8.79 15.09
N LYS A 52 4.87 -8.10 14.20
CA LYS A 52 5.79 -7.00 14.54
C LYS A 52 5.13 -5.63 14.50
N THR A 53 3.89 -5.54 14.04
CA THR A 53 3.14 -4.30 14.01
C THR A 53 2.40 -4.13 15.32
N VAL A 54 2.72 -3.07 16.07
CA VAL A 54 2.01 -2.71 17.31
C VAL A 54 0.55 -2.41 16.97
N ARG A 55 -0.34 -3.38 17.23
CA ARG A 55 -1.78 -3.27 16.93
C ARG A 55 -2.54 -2.45 17.96
N GLU A 56 -2.09 -2.46 19.19
CA GLU A 56 -2.71 -1.75 20.31
C GLU A 56 -1.92 -0.49 20.59
N LEU A 57 -2.29 0.59 19.90
CA LEU A 57 -1.78 1.91 20.20
C LEU A 57 -2.60 2.49 21.35
N PRO A 58 -1.96 3.08 22.37
CA PRO A 58 -2.69 3.84 23.37
C PRO A 58 -3.37 5.03 22.69
N PHE A 59 -4.69 5.15 22.83
CA PHE A 59 -5.46 6.28 22.30
C PHE A 59 -5.56 7.45 23.27
N GLU A 60 -5.34 7.18 24.57
CA GLU A 60 -5.40 8.15 25.64
C GLU A 60 -4.08 8.94 25.75
N GLN A 61 -4.15 10.28 25.76
CA GLN A 61 -2.96 11.15 25.74
C GLN A 61 -1.97 10.86 26.89
N HIS A 62 -2.47 10.56 28.09
CA HIS A 62 -1.61 10.27 29.24
C HIS A 62 -0.80 8.97 29.02
N ARG A 63 -1.45 7.92 28.50
CA ARG A 63 -0.83 6.63 28.18
C ARG A 63 0.18 6.74 27.05
N VAL A 64 -0.11 7.56 26.04
CA VAL A 64 0.83 7.84 24.96
C VAL A 64 2.11 8.49 25.50
N ARG A 65 1.99 9.47 26.39
CA ARG A 65 3.16 10.17 26.96
C ARG A 65 4.01 9.24 27.82
N GLU A 66 3.38 8.42 28.65
CA GLU A 66 4.07 7.43 29.49
C GLU A 66 4.83 6.39 28.65
N GLU A 67 4.20 5.87 27.59
CA GLU A 67 4.84 4.94 26.65
C GLU A 67 6.03 5.58 25.91
N LEU A 68 5.92 6.85 25.51
CA LEU A 68 7.02 7.58 24.88
C LEU A 68 8.20 7.82 25.84
N GLU A 69 7.91 8.12 27.11
CA GLU A 69 8.95 8.28 28.15
C GLU A 69 9.67 6.96 28.41
N ARG A 70 8.94 5.84 28.48
CA ARG A 70 9.54 4.49 28.58
C ARG A 70 10.48 4.22 27.41
N MET A 71 10.00 4.39 26.17
CA MET A 71 10.81 4.15 24.96
C MET A 71 12.04 5.05 24.89
N LYS A 72 11.95 6.29 25.38
CA LYS A 72 13.08 7.22 25.43
C LYS A 72 14.16 6.73 26.41
N ASN A 73 13.76 6.26 27.59
CA ASN A 73 14.69 5.75 28.59
C ASN A 73 15.39 4.48 28.11
N GLU A 74 14.67 3.52 27.52
CA GLU A 74 15.26 2.31 26.93
C GLU A 74 16.30 2.63 25.85
N ARG A 75 16.07 3.66 25.03
CA ARG A 75 17.03 4.10 24.00
C ARG A 75 18.27 4.74 24.62
N LEU A 76 18.11 5.51 25.69
CA LEU A 76 19.22 6.15 26.40
C LEU A 76 20.10 5.11 27.09
N GLU A 77 19.51 4.08 27.69
CA GLU A 77 20.23 2.95 28.30
C GLU A 77 21.05 2.17 27.27
N LYS A 78 20.42 1.74 26.16
CA LYS A 78 21.14 1.06 25.07
C LYS A 78 22.25 1.92 24.46
N ALA A 79 22.08 3.24 24.44
CA ALA A 79 23.11 4.16 23.95
C ALA A 79 24.28 4.30 24.93
N ARG A 80 24.04 4.19 26.24
CA ARG A 80 25.10 4.16 27.28
C ARG A 80 25.88 2.85 27.22
N GLU A 81 25.19 1.70 27.15
CA GLU A 81 25.82 0.38 27.03
C GLU A 81 26.77 0.29 25.82
N ARG A 82 26.38 0.87 24.67
CA ARG A 82 27.24 0.93 23.48
C ARG A 82 28.48 1.81 23.66
N LYS A 83 28.41 2.84 24.50
CA LYS A 83 29.54 3.72 24.82
C LYS A 83 30.48 3.09 25.86
N ASP A 84 29.94 2.30 26.78
CA ASP A 84 30.71 1.63 27.83
C ASP A 84 31.41 0.35 27.31
N THR A 85 30.96 -0.20 26.18
CA THR A 85 31.56 -1.39 25.52
C THR A 85 32.61 -1.01 24.45
N SER A 86 32.84 0.28 24.18
CA SER A 86 33.82 0.79 23.21
C SER A 86 34.98 1.50 23.89
#